data_AF-A0A947CPH7-F1
#
_entry.id   AF-A0A947CPH7-F1
#
_cell.length_a   1.000
_cell.length_b   1.000
_cell.length_c   1.000
_cell.angle_alpha   90.00
_cell.angle_beta   90.00
_cell.angle_gamma   90.00
#
_symmetry.space_group_name_H-M   'P 1'
#
loop_
_entity.id
_entity.type
_entity.pdbx_description
1 polymer ?
#
loop_
_entity_poly.entity_id
_entity_poly.type
_entity_poly.pdbx_seq_one_letter_code
_entity_poly.pdbx_strand_id
1 'polypeptide(L)'
;MVQPVKHEALLTTVGARVRALREERGYSRRVLSERCGVSERFLAQLESGQGNISLARFADVALALGTSPAALLAGSSQPQARAIALLGVRGAGKSTVGQALADRRGVDFVELDREIEHAAGISLAQIFELHGESYYRRVERQVLAALLATDRAMVLATGGSIVTDPESYELLRSRARTIWLKARPEDHWNRVVEQGDQRPMAENPHAFAELKALLSAREPLYARADHVVDTADHAPRAVVEAISDALQTDAAP
;
A
#
# COMPACT_ATOMS: atom_id res chain seq x y z
N MET A 1 -25.97 -8.17 -5.59
CA MET A 1 -26.79 -6.94 -5.51
C MET A 1 -25.85 -5.75 -5.48
N VAL A 2 -25.91 -4.86 -6.47
CA VAL A 2 -25.12 -3.61 -6.47
C VAL A 2 -25.76 -2.67 -5.46
N GLN A 3 -25.03 -2.30 -4.41
CA GLN A 3 -25.45 -1.27 -3.45
C GLN A 3 -25.68 0.05 -4.22
N PRO A 4 -26.81 0.75 -4.03
CA PRO A 4 -27.06 2.00 -4.73
C PRO A 4 -26.00 3.03 -4.33
N VAL A 5 -25.28 3.57 -5.32
CA VAL A 5 -24.34 4.66 -5.10
C VAL A 5 -25.13 5.83 -4.54
N LYS A 6 -24.79 6.31 -3.33
CA LYS A 6 -25.36 7.54 -2.79
C LYS A 6 -24.89 8.70 -3.67
N HIS A 7 -25.74 9.14 -4.61
CA HIS A 7 -25.41 10.19 -5.58
C HIS A 7 -24.88 11.47 -4.91
N GLU A 8 -25.34 11.76 -3.69
CA GLU A 8 -24.87 12.87 -2.87
C GLU A 8 -23.36 12.81 -2.56
N ALA A 9 -22.83 11.63 -2.21
CA ALA A 9 -21.40 11.45 -1.90
C ALA A 9 -20.51 11.69 -3.14
N LEU A 10 -20.97 11.27 -4.32
CA LEU A 10 -20.28 11.54 -5.58
C LEU A 10 -20.25 13.04 -5.89
N LEU A 11 -21.39 13.72 -5.77
CA LEU A 11 -21.50 15.16 -6.04
C LEU A 11 -20.64 15.99 -5.08
N THR A 12 -20.63 15.67 -3.78
CA THR A 12 -19.74 16.32 -2.80
C THR A 12 -18.27 16.14 -3.16
N THR A 13 -17.88 14.92 -3.55
CA THR A 13 -16.50 14.60 -3.89
C THR A 13 -16.03 15.34 -5.15
N VAL A 14 -16.86 15.34 -6.21
CA VAL A 14 -16.59 16.08 -7.45
C VAL A 14 -16.52 17.58 -7.18
N GLY A 15 -17.45 18.12 -6.38
CA GLY A 15 -17.48 19.53 -6.02
C GLY A 15 -16.21 20.00 -5.33
N ALA A 16 -15.73 19.25 -4.33
CA ALA A 16 -14.49 19.54 -3.62
C ALA A 16 -13.27 19.57 -4.57
N ARG A 17 -13.22 18.69 -5.56
CA ARG A 17 -12.12 18.63 -6.55
C ARG A 17 -12.14 19.81 -7.50
N VAL A 18 -13.32 20.18 -8.00
CA VAL A 18 -13.49 21.39 -8.83
C VAL A 18 -13.00 22.62 -8.06
N ARG A 19 -13.36 22.73 -6.77
CA ARG A 19 -12.90 23.81 -5.91
C ARG A 19 -11.38 23.82 -5.75
N ALA A 20 -10.79 22.68 -5.39
CA ALA A 20 -9.34 22.56 -5.15
C ALA A 20 -8.55 22.93 -6.41
N LEU A 21 -8.92 22.38 -7.58
CA LEU A 21 -8.23 22.67 -8.83
C LEU A 21 -8.43 24.13 -9.27
N ARG A 22 -9.60 24.73 -9.00
CA ARG A 22 -9.81 26.16 -9.23
C ARG A 22 -8.86 27.01 -8.37
N GLU A 23 -8.71 26.67 -7.09
CA GLU A 23 -7.83 27.37 -6.15
C GLU A 23 -6.35 27.20 -6.51
N GLU A 24 -5.92 25.99 -6.90
CA GLU A 24 -4.56 25.69 -7.39
C GLU A 24 -4.19 26.53 -8.62
N ARG A 25 -5.14 26.72 -9.53
CA ARG A 25 -4.95 27.57 -10.72
C ARG A 25 -5.03 29.07 -10.42
N GLY A 26 -5.24 29.47 -9.17
CA GLY A 26 -5.39 30.85 -8.76
C GLY A 26 -6.66 31.52 -9.28
N TYR A 27 -7.68 30.73 -9.67
CA TYR A 27 -8.92 31.28 -10.22
C TYR A 27 -9.91 31.61 -9.10
N SER A 28 -10.47 32.82 -9.14
CA SER A 28 -11.70 33.08 -8.40
C SER A 28 -12.87 32.37 -9.09
N ARG A 29 -14.00 32.17 -8.39
CA ARG A 29 -15.21 31.61 -9.01
C ARG A 29 -15.68 32.45 -10.21
N ARG A 30 -15.56 33.76 -10.12
CA ARG A 30 -15.80 34.69 -11.23
C ARG A 30 -14.91 34.39 -12.44
N VAL A 31 -13.61 34.24 -12.22
CA VAL A 31 -12.66 33.91 -13.31
C VAL A 31 -13.00 32.57 -13.96
N LEU A 32 -13.37 31.56 -13.16
CA LEU A 32 -13.79 30.27 -13.72
C LEU A 32 -15.13 30.41 -14.48
N SER A 33 -16.09 31.17 -13.95
CA SER A 33 -17.39 31.44 -14.58
C SER A 33 -17.24 32.07 -15.96
N GLU A 34 -16.36 33.06 -16.09
CA GLU A 34 -16.06 33.73 -17.36
C GLU A 34 -15.41 32.78 -18.38
N ARG A 35 -14.61 31.81 -17.90
CA ARG A 35 -13.91 30.83 -18.75
C ARG A 35 -14.79 29.68 -19.26
N CYS A 36 -15.76 29.21 -18.47
CA CYS A 36 -16.59 28.05 -18.82
C CYS A 36 -18.05 28.39 -19.17
N GLY A 37 -18.47 29.65 -19.05
CA GLY A 37 -19.85 30.06 -19.36
C GLY A 37 -20.90 29.52 -18.35
N VAL A 38 -20.45 29.13 -17.15
CA VAL A 38 -21.31 28.67 -16.04
C VAL A 38 -21.36 29.75 -14.97
N SER A 39 -22.54 30.09 -14.46
CA SER A 39 -22.68 31.20 -13.50
C SER A 39 -21.95 30.94 -12.17
N GLU A 40 -21.46 31.99 -11.52
CA GLU A 40 -20.79 31.89 -10.21
C GLU A 40 -21.64 31.19 -9.14
N ARG A 41 -22.95 31.46 -9.12
CA ARG A 41 -23.90 30.78 -8.22
C ARG A 41 -23.94 29.28 -8.47
N PHE A 42 -23.92 28.87 -9.73
CA PHE A 42 -23.95 27.46 -10.10
C PHE A 42 -22.61 26.78 -9.80
N LEU A 43 -21.48 27.48 -9.99
CA LEU A 43 -20.16 26.99 -9.55
C LEU A 43 -20.11 26.83 -8.03
N ALA A 44 -20.69 27.74 -7.25
CA ALA A 44 -20.76 27.60 -5.80
C ALA A 44 -21.62 26.39 -5.38
N GLN A 45 -22.72 26.13 -6.08
CA GLN A 45 -23.55 24.93 -5.88
C GLN A 45 -22.78 23.65 -6.23
N LEU A 46 -22.14 23.61 -7.40
CA LEU A 46 -21.29 22.50 -7.82
C LEU A 46 -20.18 22.22 -6.80
N GLU A 47 -19.43 23.25 -6.39
CA GLU A 47 -18.32 23.13 -5.43
C GLU A 47 -18.76 22.65 -4.04
N SER A 48 -20.01 22.93 -3.65
CA SER A 48 -20.61 22.44 -2.40
C SER A 48 -21.28 21.07 -2.54
N GLY A 49 -21.23 20.47 -3.73
CA GLY A 49 -21.90 19.20 -4.02
C GLY A 49 -23.42 19.31 -4.09
N GLN A 50 -23.95 20.53 -4.20
CA GLN A 50 -25.38 20.77 -4.31
C GLN A 50 -25.79 20.91 -5.78
N GLY A 51 -26.77 20.11 -6.19
CA GLY A 51 -27.38 20.20 -7.52
C GLY A 51 -26.70 19.32 -8.58
N ASN A 52 -27.48 18.99 -9.61
CA ASN A 52 -27.04 18.14 -10.70
C ASN A 52 -26.53 19.00 -11.86
N ILE A 53 -25.30 18.76 -12.30
CA ILE A 53 -24.71 19.43 -13.46
C ILE A 53 -24.90 18.57 -14.71
N SER A 54 -25.25 19.18 -15.84
CA SER A 54 -25.27 18.44 -17.10
C SER A 54 -23.84 18.05 -17.49
N LEU A 55 -23.66 16.88 -18.11
CA LEU A 55 -22.34 16.42 -18.55
C LEU A 55 -21.64 17.42 -19.48
N ALA A 56 -22.40 18.13 -20.32
CA ALA A 56 -21.87 19.19 -21.18
C ALA A 56 -21.24 20.33 -20.35
N ARG A 57 -21.98 20.90 -19.39
CA ARG A 57 -21.46 21.98 -18.54
C ARG A 57 -20.30 21.50 -17.65
N PHE A 58 -20.37 20.24 -17.20
CA PHE A 58 -19.28 19.63 -16.44
C PHE A 58 -18.00 19.51 -17.29
N ALA A 59 -18.14 19.21 -18.58
CA ALA A 59 -17.02 19.21 -19.50
C ALA A 59 -16.43 20.60 -19.74
N ASP A 60 -17.27 21.62 -19.87
CA ASP A 60 -16.81 23.01 -20.00
C ASP A 60 -16.01 23.45 -18.76
N VAL A 61 -16.47 23.09 -17.56
CA VAL A 61 -15.75 23.35 -16.30
C VAL A 61 -14.41 22.62 -16.27
N ALA A 62 -14.38 21.33 -16.64
CA ALA A 62 -13.15 20.54 -16.67
C ALA A 62 -12.11 21.13 -17.63
N LEU A 63 -12.54 21.49 -18.85
CA LEU A 63 -11.68 22.09 -19.87
C LEU A 63 -11.17 23.46 -19.44
N ALA A 64 -12.01 24.30 -18.82
CA ALA A 64 -11.60 25.60 -18.30
C ALA A 64 -10.57 25.49 -17.15
N LEU A 65 -10.62 24.40 -16.39
CA LEU A 65 -9.62 24.04 -15.38
C LEU A 65 -8.39 23.33 -15.97
N GLY A 66 -8.33 23.12 -17.29
CA GLY A 66 -7.24 22.43 -17.96
C GLY A 66 -7.10 20.97 -17.52
N THR A 67 -8.22 20.26 -17.37
CA THR A 67 -8.29 18.83 -17.06
C THR A 67 -9.39 18.16 -17.89
N SER A 68 -9.61 16.85 -17.69
CA SER A 68 -10.70 16.10 -18.33
C SER A 68 -11.87 15.84 -17.36
N PRO A 69 -13.09 15.65 -17.87
CA PRO A 69 -14.23 15.25 -17.04
C PRO A 69 -13.96 13.94 -16.29
N ALA A 70 -13.31 13.00 -16.96
CA ALA A 70 -12.91 11.72 -16.39
C ALA A 70 -11.95 11.92 -15.19
N ALA A 71 -11.01 12.84 -15.27
CA ALA A 71 -10.09 13.12 -14.16
C ALA A 71 -10.80 13.72 -12.93
N LEU A 72 -11.78 14.60 -13.13
CA LEU A 72 -12.59 15.15 -12.04
C LEU A 72 -13.49 14.09 -11.37
N LEU A 73 -14.01 13.13 -12.16
CA LEU A 73 -14.82 12.01 -11.67
C LEU A 73 -13.97 10.93 -10.98
N ALA A 74 -12.84 10.56 -11.59
CA ALA A 74 -11.88 9.59 -11.05
C ALA A 74 -11.26 10.10 -9.75
N GLY A 75 -10.93 11.38 -9.73
CA GLY A 75 -10.37 12.06 -8.57
C GLY A 75 -8.90 11.95 -8.38
N SER A 76 -8.37 12.92 -7.63
CA SER A 76 -7.29 12.66 -6.70
C SER A 76 -7.81 11.76 -5.58
N SER A 77 -8.07 10.49 -5.86
CA SER A 77 -7.27 9.57 -5.08
C SER A 77 -5.84 9.92 -5.49
N GLN A 78 -5.07 10.60 -4.63
CA GLN A 78 -3.69 10.10 -4.49
C GLN A 78 -3.86 8.59 -4.47
N PRO A 79 -3.13 7.82 -5.30
CA PRO A 79 -3.25 6.39 -5.23
C PRO A 79 -3.03 6.03 -3.76
N GLN A 80 -4.11 5.81 -3.01
CA GLN A 80 -4.03 5.14 -1.74
C GLN A 80 -3.44 3.84 -2.21
N ALA A 81 -2.17 3.65 -1.88
CA ALA A 81 -1.44 2.50 -2.33
C ALA A 81 -2.30 1.31 -1.93
N ARG A 82 -2.93 0.69 -2.94
CA ARG A 82 -4.03 -0.24 -2.69
C ARG A 82 -3.50 -1.48 -1.97
N ALA A 83 -2.22 -1.75 -2.18
CA ALA A 83 -1.43 -2.68 -1.39
C ALA A 83 -0.82 -1.99 -0.17
N ILE A 84 -0.95 -2.63 0.99
CA ILE A 84 -0.11 -2.38 2.17
C ILE A 84 0.91 -3.50 2.22
N ALA A 85 2.19 -3.18 2.09
CA ALA A 85 3.27 -4.15 2.08
C ALA A 85 3.95 -4.24 3.45
N LEU A 86 3.95 -5.43 4.05
CA LEU A 86 4.58 -5.70 5.34
C LEU A 86 6.00 -6.22 5.12
N LEU A 87 6.99 -5.47 5.61
CA LEU A 87 8.41 -5.77 5.54
C LEU A 87 8.91 -6.32 6.87
N GLY A 88 9.94 -7.17 6.79
CA GLY A 88 10.67 -7.68 7.95
C GLY A 88 11.12 -9.12 7.72
N VAL A 89 12.08 -9.58 8.53
CA VAL A 89 12.55 -10.97 8.46
C VAL A 89 11.51 -11.96 8.98
N ARG A 90 11.80 -13.27 8.89
CA ARG A 90 10.95 -14.31 9.49
C ARG A 90 10.80 -14.05 11.01
N GLY A 91 9.63 -14.35 11.58
CA GLY A 91 9.33 -14.01 12.98
C GLY A 91 8.94 -12.55 13.23
N ALA A 92 8.99 -11.65 12.23
CA ALA A 92 8.52 -10.27 12.38
C ALA A 92 6.99 -10.13 12.63
N GLY A 93 6.23 -11.22 12.49
CA GLY A 93 4.77 -11.21 12.65
C GLY A 93 3.98 -10.85 11.39
N LYS A 94 4.62 -10.78 10.21
CA LYS A 94 3.97 -10.41 8.93
C LYS A 94 2.70 -11.19 8.64
N SER A 95 2.69 -12.52 8.79
CA SER A 95 1.51 -13.34 8.48
C SER A 95 0.39 -13.13 9.50
N THR A 96 0.70 -13.11 10.80
CA THR A 96 -0.29 -12.90 11.86
C THR A 96 -0.89 -11.49 11.83
N VAL A 97 -0.03 -10.46 11.78
CA VAL A 97 -0.45 -9.05 11.73
C VAL A 97 -1.10 -8.75 10.38
N GLY A 98 -0.57 -9.31 9.29
CA GLY A 98 -1.09 -9.11 7.94
C GLY A 98 -2.48 -9.68 7.75
N GLN A 99 -2.73 -10.90 8.19
CA GLN A 99 -4.08 -11.49 8.14
C GLN A 99 -5.06 -10.65 8.97
N ALA A 100 -4.71 -10.30 10.21
CA ALA A 100 -5.58 -9.51 11.08
C ALA A 100 -5.86 -8.10 10.51
N LEU A 101 -4.87 -7.48 9.86
CA LEU A 101 -5.02 -6.19 9.19
C LEU A 101 -5.93 -6.31 7.95
N ALA A 102 -5.77 -7.37 7.16
CA ALA A 102 -6.58 -7.64 5.98
C ALA A 102 -8.05 -7.86 6.36
N ASP A 103 -8.31 -8.69 7.37
CA ASP A 103 -9.64 -8.97 7.91
C ASP A 103 -10.32 -7.67 8.38
N ARG A 104 -9.59 -6.82 9.11
CA ARG A 104 -10.10 -5.54 9.59
C ARG A 104 -10.46 -4.58 8.45
N ARG A 105 -9.71 -4.61 7.36
CA ARG A 105 -9.93 -3.74 6.18
C ARG A 105 -10.90 -4.36 5.16
N GLY A 106 -11.28 -5.63 5.32
CA GLY A 106 -12.11 -6.35 4.35
C GLY A 106 -11.44 -6.52 2.99
N VAL A 107 -10.12 -6.77 2.98
CA VAL A 107 -9.31 -6.97 1.78
C VAL A 107 -8.57 -8.31 1.83
N ASP A 108 -8.00 -8.73 0.71
CA ASP A 108 -7.25 -9.99 0.64
C ASP A 108 -5.90 -9.88 1.38
N PHE A 109 -5.51 -10.96 2.05
CA PHE A 109 -4.14 -11.15 2.54
C PHE A 109 -3.37 -12.04 1.55
N VAL A 110 -2.21 -11.57 1.10
CA VAL A 110 -1.36 -12.25 0.12
C VAL A 110 0.04 -12.41 0.68
N GLU A 111 0.63 -13.59 0.53
CA GLU A 111 2.03 -13.85 0.87
C GLU A 111 2.83 -14.01 -0.41
N LEU A 112 3.78 -13.09 -0.66
CA LEU A 112 4.57 -13.07 -1.89
C LEU A 112 5.30 -14.39 -2.13
N ASP A 113 5.86 -14.99 -1.08
CA ASP A 113 6.56 -16.26 -1.13
C ASP A 113 5.65 -17.39 -1.67
N ARG A 114 4.37 -17.43 -1.27
CA ARG A 114 3.40 -18.42 -1.79
C ARG A 114 3.05 -18.18 -3.25
N GLU A 115 2.92 -16.91 -3.64
CA GLU A 115 2.65 -16.54 -5.03
C GLU A 115 3.85 -16.87 -5.95
N ILE A 116 5.08 -16.75 -5.44
CA ILE A 116 6.31 -17.19 -6.12
C ILE A 116 6.30 -18.71 -6.30
N GLU A 117 6.03 -19.48 -5.25
CA GLU A 117 5.95 -20.94 -5.32
C GLU A 117 4.86 -21.40 -6.30
N HIS A 118 3.69 -20.77 -6.24
CA HIS A 118 2.58 -21.05 -7.16
C HIS A 118 2.95 -20.73 -8.62
N ALA A 119 3.61 -19.59 -8.88
CA ALA A 119 4.04 -19.22 -10.21
C ALA A 119 5.18 -20.12 -10.76
N ALA A 120 6.08 -20.58 -9.89
CA ALA A 120 7.19 -21.47 -10.26
C ALA A 120 6.77 -22.95 -10.34
N GLY A 121 5.68 -23.35 -9.68
CA GLY A 121 5.23 -24.75 -9.57
C GLY A 121 6.09 -25.63 -8.66
N ILE A 122 7.03 -25.04 -7.91
CA ILE A 122 7.97 -25.70 -7.01
C ILE A 122 8.20 -24.86 -5.76
N SER A 123 8.65 -25.49 -4.67
CA SER A 123 8.91 -24.78 -3.40
C SER A 123 10.09 -23.82 -3.50
N LEU A 124 10.14 -22.80 -2.63
CA LEU A 124 11.28 -21.87 -2.58
C LEU A 124 12.61 -22.60 -2.37
N ALA A 125 12.63 -23.64 -1.53
CA ALA A 125 13.81 -24.47 -1.31
C ALA A 125 14.32 -25.09 -2.62
N GLN A 126 13.42 -25.66 -3.42
CA GLN A 126 13.75 -26.22 -4.73
C GLN A 126 14.18 -25.15 -5.73
N ILE A 127 13.58 -23.95 -5.69
CA ILE A 127 14.03 -22.83 -6.54
C ILE A 127 15.49 -22.50 -6.27
N PHE A 128 15.87 -22.35 -5.00
CA PHE A 128 17.25 -22.04 -4.63
C PHE A 128 18.22 -23.18 -4.96
N GLU A 129 17.82 -24.43 -4.73
CA GLU A 129 18.64 -25.61 -5.01
C GLU A 129 18.88 -25.84 -6.52
N LEU A 130 17.83 -25.72 -7.34
CA LEU A 130 17.87 -26.08 -8.76
C LEU A 130 18.25 -24.90 -9.67
N HIS A 131 17.87 -23.68 -9.31
CA HIS A 131 17.96 -22.50 -10.18
C HIS A 131 18.75 -21.34 -9.58
N GLY A 132 19.02 -21.37 -8.26
CA GLY A 132 19.80 -20.36 -7.56
C GLY A 132 19.09 -19.01 -7.38
N GLU A 133 19.79 -18.09 -6.70
CA GLU A 133 19.22 -16.81 -6.28
C GLU A 133 18.82 -15.90 -7.45
N SER A 134 19.62 -15.85 -8.53
CA SER A 134 19.32 -14.96 -9.66
C SER A 134 18.01 -15.32 -10.36
N TYR A 135 17.64 -16.61 -10.39
CA TYR A 135 16.34 -17.03 -10.90
C TYR A 135 15.23 -16.65 -9.93
N TYR A 136 15.40 -16.91 -8.63
CA TYR A 136 14.46 -16.49 -7.59
C TYR A 136 14.13 -14.99 -7.70
N ARG A 137 15.15 -14.11 -7.82
CA ARG A 137 14.93 -12.66 -7.93
C ARG A 137 14.14 -12.26 -9.17
N ARG A 138 14.35 -12.94 -10.28
CA ARG A 138 13.59 -12.72 -11.52
C ARG A 138 12.11 -13.04 -11.32
N VAL A 139 11.81 -14.19 -10.70
CA VAL A 139 10.44 -14.62 -10.42
C VAL A 139 9.79 -13.72 -9.36
N GLU A 140 10.51 -13.41 -8.27
CA GLU A 140 10.08 -12.47 -7.21
C GLU A 140 9.62 -11.14 -7.82
N ARG A 141 10.44 -10.55 -8.70
CA ARG A 141 10.13 -9.29 -9.38
C ARG A 141 8.92 -9.41 -10.32
N GLN A 142 8.83 -10.48 -11.09
CA GLN A 142 7.72 -10.70 -12.02
C GLN A 142 6.39 -10.85 -11.27
N VAL A 143 6.36 -11.68 -10.22
CA VAL A 143 5.16 -11.92 -9.41
C VAL A 143 4.76 -10.64 -8.68
N LEU A 144 5.73 -9.93 -8.09
CA LEU A 144 5.48 -8.66 -7.43
C LEU A 144 4.87 -7.63 -8.39
N ALA A 145 5.43 -7.49 -9.59
CA ALA A 145 4.91 -6.59 -10.61
C ALA A 145 3.49 -6.96 -11.03
N ALA A 146 3.18 -8.25 -11.18
CA ALA A 146 1.85 -8.71 -11.54
C ALA A 146 0.82 -8.38 -10.45
N LEU A 147 1.14 -8.64 -9.17
CA LEU A 147 0.27 -8.33 -8.04
C LEU A 147 -0.03 -6.83 -7.93
N LEU A 148 1.02 -6.01 -8.03
CA LEU A 148 0.94 -4.55 -7.91
C LEU A 148 0.40 -3.83 -9.16
N ALA A 149 0.29 -4.53 -10.30
CA ALA A 149 -0.38 -4.03 -11.50
C ALA A 149 -1.91 -4.10 -11.40
N THR A 150 -2.44 -4.89 -10.45
CA THR A 150 -3.89 -5.02 -10.28
C THR A 150 -4.49 -3.82 -9.53
N ASP A 151 -5.75 -3.55 -9.81
CA ASP A 151 -6.54 -2.55 -9.10
C ASP A 151 -7.05 -3.02 -7.72
N ARG A 152 -6.67 -4.21 -7.26
CA ARG A 152 -7.19 -4.81 -6.02
C ARG A 152 -6.50 -4.22 -4.79
N ALA A 153 -7.29 -3.92 -3.77
CA ALA A 153 -6.76 -3.62 -2.44
C ALA A 153 -6.34 -4.92 -1.74
N MET A 154 -5.17 -4.91 -1.10
CA MET A 154 -4.61 -6.08 -0.43
C MET A 154 -3.64 -5.72 0.68
N VAL A 155 -3.39 -6.67 1.58
CA VAL A 155 -2.24 -6.66 2.48
C VAL A 155 -1.26 -7.71 1.98
N LEU A 156 -0.04 -7.29 1.65
CA LEU A 156 1.01 -8.12 1.06
C LEU A 156 2.12 -8.36 2.08
N ALA A 157 2.34 -9.60 2.50
CA ALA A 157 3.54 -9.98 3.23
C ALA A 157 4.66 -10.33 2.25
N THR A 158 5.81 -9.67 2.38
CA THR A 158 6.96 -9.88 1.47
C THR A 158 7.99 -10.83 2.06
N GLY A 159 8.81 -11.45 1.21
CA GLY A 159 10.03 -12.14 1.63
C GLY A 159 10.99 -11.22 2.39
N GLY A 160 11.73 -11.77 3.35
CA GLY A 160 12.63 -10.99 4.20
C GLY A 160 13.78 -10.34 3.42
N SER A 161 14.12 -10.84 2.24
CA SER A 161 15.18 -10.32 1.38
C SER A 161 14.70 -9.33 0.32
N ILE A 162 13.42 -8.94 0.29
CA ILE A 162 12.90 -8.04 -0.76
C ILE A 162 13.66 -6.71 -0.81
N VAL A 163 14.07 -6.20 0.36
CA VAL A 163 14.78 -4.92 0.50
C VAL A 163 16.20 -4.95 -0.04
N THR A 164 16.77 -6.13 -0.30
CA THR A 164 18.14 -6.28 -0.82
C THR A 164 18.20 -6.27 -2.35
N ASP A 165 17.06 -6.38 -3.04
CA ASP A 165 16.96 -6.18 -4.49
C ASP A 165 16.41 -4.77 -4.76
N PRO A 166 17.25 -3.81 -5.19
CA PRO A 166 16.82 -2.41 -5.34
C PRO A 166 15.62 -2.26 -6.28
N GLU A 167 15.59 -2.99 -7.39
CA GLU A 167 14.50 -2.88 -8.37
C GLU A 167 13.16 -3.34 -7.80
N SER A 168 13.11 -4.51 -7.14
CA SER A 168 11.89 -4.99 -6.50
C SER A 168 11.45 -4.08 -5.36
N TYR A 169 12.41 -3.55 -4.58
CA TYR A 169 12.06 -2.67 -3.46
C TYR A 169 11.53 -1.31 -3.92
N GLU A 170 12.11 -0.69 -4.96
CA GLU A 170 11.57 0.55 -5.54
C GLU A 170 10.20 0.34 -6.18
N LEU A 171 9.99 -0.79 -6.86
CA LEU A 171 8.68 -1.16 -7.38
C LEU A 171 7.64 -1.26 -6.26
N LEU A 172 8.00 -1.93 -5.16
CA LEU A 172 7.14 -2.05 -3.99
C LEU A 172 6.79 -0.68 -3.41
N ARG A 173 7.80 0.17 -3.16
CA ARG A 173 7.61 1.51 -2.57
C ARG A 173 6.82 2.47 -3.45
N SER A 174 6.92 2.34 -4.77
CA SER A 174 6.19 3.20 -5.70
C SER A 174 4.71 2.81 -5.89
N ARG A 175 4.31 1.61 -5.44
CA ARG A 175 2.96 1.06 -5.68
C ARG A 175 2.22 0.59 -4.42
N ALA A 176 2.92 0.38 -3.32
CA ALA A 176 2.39 -0.08 -2.05
C ALA A 176 2.80 0.87 -0.91
N ARG A 177 1.95 0.96 0.13
CA ARG A 177 2.35 1.62 1.38
C ARG A 177 3.18 0.64 2.18
N THR A 178 4.44 0.96 2.40
CA THR A 178 5.40 0.03 3.01
C THR A 178 5.47 0.22 4.52
N ILE A 179 5.34 -0.88 5.26
CA ILE A 179 5.37 -0.91 6.72
C ILE A 179 6.42 -1.90 7.16
N TRP A 180 7.45 -1.41 7.83
CA TRP A 180 8.41 -2.27 8.50
C TRP A 180 7.91 -2.67 9.87
N LEU A 181 7.69 -3.97 10.07
CA LEU A 181 7.45 -4.58 11.37
C LEU A 181 8.79 -4.82 12.07
N LYS A 182 9.19 -3.87 12.93
CA LYS A 182 10.42 -3.95 13.70
C LYS A 182 10.21 -4.85 14.92
N ALA A 183 11.16 -5.71 15.23
CA ALA A 183 11.18 -6.51 16.45
C ALA A 183 12.64 -6.67 16.90
N ARG A 184 12.85 -7.05 18.17
CA ARG A 184 14.20 -7.37 18.64
C ARG A 184 14.64 -8.72 18.07
N PRO A 185 15.95 -8.96 17.87
CA PRO A 185 16.47 -10.26 17.44
C PRO A 185 15.93 -11.44 18.28
N GLU A 186 15.80 -11.23 19.59
CA GLU A 186 15.26 -12.19 20.55
C GLU A 186 13.79 -12.52 20.26
N ASP A 187 12.98 -11.52 19.87
CA ASP A 187 11.56 -11.73 19.55
C ASP A 187 11.41 -12.51 18.24
N HIS A 188 12.22 -12.19 17.22
CA HIS A 188 12.25 -12.95 15.97
C HIS A 188 12.60 -14.41 16.24
N TRP A 189 13.63 -14.64 17.05
CA TRP A 189 14.12 -15.96 17.41
C TRP A 189 13.04 -16.79 18.12
N ASN A 190 12.46 -16.26 19.20
CA ASN A 190 11.47 -16.97 20.01
C ASN A 190 10.24 -17.36 19.18
N ARG A 191 9.73 -16.45 18.35
CA ARG A 191 8.56 -16.72 17.48
C ARG A 191 8.82 -17.80 16.44
N VAL A 192 10.04 -17.87 15.88
CA VAL A 192 10.41 -18.91 14.91
C VAL A 192 10.47 -20.28 15.58
N VAL A 193 10.99 -20.34 16.80
CA VAL A 193 11.07 -21.57 17.60
C VAL A 193 9.68 -22.06 18.00
N GLU A 194 8.80 -21.16 18.46
CA GLU A 194 7.40 -21.47 18.79
C GLU A 194 6.62 -22.03 17.59
N GLN A 195 6.95 -21.59 16.37
CA GLN A 195 6.36 -22.09 15.13
C GLN A 195 6.89 -23.46 14.70
N GLY A 196 7.74 -24.10 15.50
CA GLY A 196 8.27 -25.45 15.25
C GLY A 196 9.43 -25.50 14.27
N ASP A 197 9.96 -24.36 13.82
CA ASP A 197 11.17 -24.32 12.99
C ASP A 197 12.40 -24.28 13.91
N GLN A 198 12.85 -25.45 14.33
CA GLN A 198 14.02 -25.61 15.20
C GLN A 198 15.34 -25.69 14.43
N ARG A 199 15.33 -25.63 13.09
CA ARG A 199 16.55 -25.57 12.25
C ARG A 199 17.55 -24.50 12.71
N PRO A 200 17.13 -23.30 13.17
CA PRO A 200 18.05 -22.32 13.73
C PRO A 200 18.79 -22.79 15.00
N MET A 201 18.22 -23.70 15.79
CA MET A 201 18.77 -24.13 17.08
C MET A 201 19.53 -25.45 17.02
N ALA A 202 19.06 -26.39 16.19
CA ALA A 202 19.57 -27.77 16.20
C ALA A 202 20.86 -27.95 15.37
N GLU A 203 21.13 -27.07 14.40
CA GLU A 203 22.18 -27.31 13.40
C GLU A 203 23.31 -26.26 13.42
N ASN A 204 23.15 -25.12 14.10
CA ASN A 204 24.16 -24.06 14.07
C ASN A 204 24.23 -23.20 15.35
N PRO A 205 25.26 -23.36 16.20
CA PRO A 205 25.49 -22.53 17.40
C PRO A 205 25.62 -21.03 17.11
N HIS A 206 25.95 -20.65 15.87
CA HIS A 206 26.12 -19.27 15.43
C HIS A 206 24.85 -18.64 14.84
N ALA A 207 23.75 -19.39 14.69
CA ALA A 207 22.55 -18.91 14.02
C ALA A 207 21.96 -17.63 14.63
N PHE A 208 22.03 -17.47 15.96
CA PHE A 208 21.56 -16.25 16.62
C PHE A 208 22.46 -15.05 16.31
N ALA A 209 23.77 -15.26 16.23
CA ALA A 209 24.72 -14.22 15.83
C ALA A 209 24.54 -13.85 14.35
N GLU A 210 24.29 -14.83 13.48
CA GLU A 210 23.96 -14.62 12.07
C GLU A 210 22.67 -13.82 11.90
N LEU A 211 21.62 -14.12 12.68
CA LEU A 211 20.37 -13.34 12.69
C LEU A 211 20.63 -11.88 13.10
N LYS A 212 21.45 -11.65 14.14
CA LYS A 212 21.84 -10.30 14.56
C LYS A 212 22.59 -9.55 13.46
N ALA A 213 23.56 -10.20 12.81
CA ALA A 213 24.30 -9.62 11.70
C ALA A 213 23.39 -9.31 10.50
N LEU A 214 22.49 -10.23 10.15
CA LEU A 214 21.50 -10.06 9.07
C LEU A 214 20.59 -8.86 9.32
N LEU A 215 20.04 -8.75 10.54
CA LEU A 215 19.18 -7.63 10.93
C LEU A 215 19.93 -6.31 10.86
N SER A 216 21.15 -6.25 11.41
CA SER A 216 21.98 -5.04 11.38
C SER A 216 22.31 -4.60 9.94
N ALA A 217 22.62 -5.53 9.05
CA ALA A 217 22.90 -5.23 7.64
C ALA A 217 21.65 -4.73 6.88
N ARG A 218 20.45 -5.22 7.23
CA ARG A 218 19.20 -4.88 6.52
C ARG A 218 18.45 -3.70 7.14
N GLU A 219 18.74 -3.33 8.38
CA GLU A 219 18.08 -2.22 9.09
C GLU A 219 18.09 -0.91 8.30
N PRO A 220 19.21 -0.45 7.70
CA PRO A 220 19.21 0.76 6.88
C PRO A 220 18.28 0.67 5.67
N LEU A 221 18.06 -0.53 5.14
CA LEU A 221 17.18 -0.75 3.99
C LEU A 221 15.72 -0.79 4.44
N TYR A 222 15.40 -1.50 5.52
CA TYR A 222 14.05 -1.52 6.09
C TYR A 222 13.60 -0.15 6.60
N ALA A 223 14.51 0.65 7.16
CA ALA A 223 14.24 2.00 7.65
C ALA A 223 13.79 2.97 6.55
N ARG A 224 13.95 2.59 5.27
CA ARG A 224 13.43 3.34 4.13
C ARG A 224 11.93 3.12 3.92
N ALA A 225 11.29 2.19 4.64
CA ALA A 225 9.85 2.00 4.60
C ALA A 225 9.12 3.31 4.94
N ASP A 226 7.90 3.46 4.44
CA ASP A 226 7.13 4.67 4.72
C ASP A 226 6.75 4.77 6.20
N HIS A 227 6.51 3.62 6.84
CA HIS A 227 6.23 3.51 8.26
C HIS A 227 7.07 2.44 8.92
N VAL A 228 7.39 2.67 10.19
CA VAL A 228 8.03 1.69 11.08
C VAL A 228 7.11 1.47 12.27
N VAL A 229 6.74 0.22 12.52
CA VAL A 229 5.91 -0.17 13.64
C VAL A 229 6.66 -1.20 14.47
N ASP A 230 6.88 -0.87 15.74
CA ASP A 230 7.48 -1.81 16.68
C ASP A 230 6.46 -2.88 17.08
N THR A 231 6.91 -4.13 17.07
CA THR A 231 6.13 -5.31 17.43
C THR A 231 6.64 -5.99 18.70
N ALA A 232 7.72 -5.50 19.30
CA ALA A 232 8.26 -6.00 20.55
C ALA A 232 7.24 -5.77 21.68
N ASP A 233 6.97 -6.78 22.49
CA ASP A 233 6.08 -6.72 23.66
C ASP A 233 4.61 -6.29 23.38
N HIS A 234 4.20 -6.21 22.11
CA HIS A 234 2.84 -5.83 21.70
C HIS A 234 2.06 -7.04 21.19
N ALA A 235 0.80 -7.16 21.63
CA ALA A 235 -0.13 -8.13 21.06
C ALA A 235 -0.44 -7.78 19.59
N PRO A 236 -0.72 -8.76 18.70
CA PRO A 236 -0.99 -8.51 17.28
C PRO A 236 -2.07 -7.45 17.05
N ARG A 237 -3.11 -7.42 17.89
CA ARG A 237 -4.17 -6.39 17.83
C ARG A 237 -3.62 -4.98 18.00
N ALA A 238 -2.74 -4.76 18.97
CA ALA A 238 -2.15 -3.44 19.21
C ALA A 238 -1.28 -2.99 18.04
N VAL A 239 -0.54 -3.92 17.42
CA VAL A 239 0.24 -3.66 16.19
C VAL A 239 -0.68 -3.26 15.03
N VAL A 240 -1.81 -3.95 14.85
CA VAL A 240 -2.80 -3.61 13.81
C VAL A 240 -3.43 -2.23 14.03
N GLU A 241 -3.69 -1.84 15.29
CA GLU A 241 -4.12 -0.47 15.63
C GLU A 241 -3.04 0.55 15.25
N ALA A 242 -1.80 0.35 15.69
CA ALA A 242 -0.68 1.25 15.38
C ALA A 242 -0.46 1.42 13.86
N ILE A 243 -0.58 0.34 13.09
CA ILE A 243 -0.56 0.39 11.62
C ILE A 243 -1.72 1.24 11.09
N SER A 244 -2.92 1.04 11.63
CA SER A 244 -4.11 1.77 11.17
C SER A 244 -4.00 3.26 11.44
N ASP A 245 -3.41 3.65 12.57
CA ASP A 245 -3.17 5.05 12.94
C ASP A 245 -2.09 5.69 12.04
N ALA A 246 -0.99 4.97 11.79
CA ALA A 246 0.06 5.42 10.87
C ALA A 246 -0.47 5.67 9.46
N LEU A 247 -1.34 4.78 8.97
CA LEU A 247 -1.96 4.90 7.65
C LEU A 247 -3.03 6.01 7.56
N GLN A 248 -3.65 6.40 8.67
CA GLN A 248 -4.59 7.52 8.72
C GLN A 248 -3.86 8.87 8.72
N THR A 249 -2.69 8.93 9.36
CA THR A 249 -1.88 10.16 9.44
C THR A 249 -1.41 10.63 8.06
N ASP A 250 -1.16 9.71 7.12
CA ASP A 250 -0.82 10.07 5.73
C ASP A 250 -2.00 10.59 4.90
N ALA A 251 -3.22 10.27 5.32
CA ALA A 251 -4.44 10.66 4.64
C ALA A 251 -4.93 12.05 5.10
N ALA A 252 -4.33 12.61 6.16
CA ALA A 252 -4.59 13.96 6.60
C ALA A 252 -3.75 14.96 5.76
N PRO A 253 -4.38 16.04 5.25
CA PRO A 253 -3.75 17.00 4.33
C PRO A 253 -2.67 17.87 4.99
#